data_AF-A0A1G7SNR1-F1
#
_entry.id   AF-A0A1G7SNR1-F1
#
_cell.length_a   1.000
_cell.length_b   1.000
_cell.length_c   1.000
_cell.angle_alpha   90.00
_cell.angle_beta   90.00
_cell.angle_gamma   90.00
#
_symmetry.space_group_name_H-M   'P 1'
#
loop_
_entity.id
_entity.type
_entity.pdbx_description
1 polymer ?
#
loop_
_entity_poly.entity_id
_entity_poly.type
_entity_poly.pdbx_seq_one_letter_code
_entity_poly.pdbx_strand_id
1 'polypeptide(L)'
;MPALFYLIGVPVPVAVRTDLFEIVFSGGIGSFLYAQSGAVDLSIVVPLLAGSALGARLGAAATSLVEEEDIKVYFGVMLLLGAVAVAIREIDNAIEMLVLDTVSLAIILGAALLVSGAVSYSAVRELRDEARPTTNAAAD
;
A
#
# COMPACT_ATOMS: atom_id res chain seq x y z
N MET A 1 -11.55 4.01 0.08
CA MET A 1 -10.79 5.18 -0.44
C MET A 1 -11.16 5.76 -1.80
N PRO A 2 -11.09 5.02 -2.94
CA PRO A 2 -11.13 5.63 -4.27
C PRO A 2 -12.42 6.38 -4.59
N ALA A 3 -13.55 5.85 -4.13
CA ALA A 3 -14.86 6.46 -4.38
C ALA A 3 -15.02 7.84 -3.70
N LEU A 4 -14.49 8.02 -2.48
CA LEU A 4 -14.60 9.29 -1.76
C LEU A 4 -13.86 10.43 -2.46
N PHE A 5 -12.70 10.14 -3.04
CA PHE A 5 -11.95 11.13 -3.80
C PHE A 5 -12.51 11.32 -5.20
N TYR A 6 -12.67 10.25 -5.99
CA TYR A 6 -13.04 10.37 -7.42
C TYR A 6 -14.52 10.66 -7.66
N LEU A 7 -15.44 10.15 -6.83
CA LEU A 7 -16.88 10.37 -7.02
C LEU A 7 -17.40 11.55 -6.18
N ILE A 8 -16.90 11.73 -4.96
CA ILE A 8 -17.41 12.74 -4.01
C ILE A 8 -16.53 14.01 -3.99
N GLY A 9 -15.25 13.93 -4.40
CA GLY A 9 -14.34 15.08 -4.45
C GLY A 9 -13.72 15.45 -3.10
N VAL A 10 -13.70 14.54 -2.12
CA VAL A 10 -13.07 14.77 -0.82
C VAL A 10 -11.54 14.80 -0.97
N PRO A 11 -10.80 15.75 -0.37
CA PRO A 11 -9.34 15.79 -0.43
C PRO A 11 -8.68 14.47 -0.02
N VAL A 12 -7.64 14.04 -0.75
CA VAL A 12 -6.99 12.74 -0.55
C VAL A 12 -6.52 12.51 0.88
N PRO A 13 -5.87 13.47 1.58
CA PRO A 13 -5.44 13.24 2.95
C PRO A 13 -6.60 13.02 3.93
N VAL A 14 -7.78 13.58 3.66
CA VAL A 14 -8.97 13.37 4.50
C VAL A 14 -9.56 12.00 4.23
N ALA A 15 -9.72 11.65 2.94
CA ALA A 15 -10.16 10.33 2.55
C ALA A 15 -9.26 9.28 3.22
N VAL A 16 -7.95 9.26 2.95
CA VAL A 16 -7.03 8.18 3.40
C VAL A 16 -7.13 7.92 4.89
N ARG A 17 -7.29 8.96 5.70
CA ARG A 17 -7.43 8.82 7.16
C ARG A 17 -8.74 8.17 7.57
N THR A 18 -9.86 8.46 6.91
CA THR A 18 -11.17 7.88 7.24
C THR A 18 -11.22 6.37 6.99
N ASP A 19 -10.63 5.88 5.91
CA ASP A 19 -10.61 4.44 5.59
C ASP A 19 -9.58 3.69 6.41
N LEU A 20 -8.44 4.31 6.72
CA LEU A 20 -7.53 3.70 7.70
C LEU A 20 -8.20 3.57 9.07
N PHE A 21 -8.96 4.58 9.51
CA PHE A 21 -9.74 4.49 10.73
C PHE A 21 -10.75 3.34 10.67
N GLU A 22 -11.52 3.22 9.59
CA GLU A 22 -12.46 2.13 9.37
C GLU A 22 -11.80 0.74 9.40
N ILE A 23 -10.68 0.58 8.69
CA ILE A 23 -9.92 -0.68 8.60
C ILE A 23 -9.45 -1.14 9.99
N VAL A 24 -9.02 -0.22 10.85
CA VAL A 24 -8.57 -0.57 12.21
C VAL A 24 -9.70 -1.21 13.02
N PHE A 25 -10.92 -0.66 12.98
CA PHE A 25 -12.05 -1.23 13.70
C PHE A 25 -12.56 -2.52 13.06
N SER A 26 -12.76 -2.52 11.73
CA SER A 26 -13.26 -3.68 10.99
C SER A 26 -12.30 -4.87 11.10
N GLY A 27 -11.02 -4.65 10.82
CA GLY A 27 -9.97 -5.65 10.94
C GLY A 27 -9.72 -6.08 12.38
N GLY A 28 -9.79 -5.14 13.34
CA GLY A 28 -9.62 -5.44 14.76
C GLY A 28 -10.71 -6.37 15.31
N ILE A 29 -11.98 -6.06 15.04
CA ILE A 29 -13.11 -6.90 15.45
C ILE A 29 -13.05 -8.25 14.73
N GLY A 30 -12.82 -8.28 13.42
CA GLY A 30 -12.71 -9.52 12.66
C GLY A 30 -11.59 -10.43 13.19
N SER A 31 -10.41 -9.85 13.47
CA SER A 31 -9.27 -10.59 14.04
C SER A 31 -9.56 -11.10 15.45
N PHE A 32 -10.24 -10.32 16.28
CA PHE A 32 -10.62 -10.73 17.64
C PHE A 32 -11.62 -11.89 17.62
N LEU A 33 -12.64 -11.82 16.77
CA LEU A 33 -13.60 -12.92 16.61
C LEU A 33 -12.92 -14.19 16.07
N TYR A 34 -12.01 -14.05 15.10
CA TYR A 34 -11.25 -15.17 14.57
C TYR A 34 -10.32 -15.78 15.64
N ALA A 35 -9.69 -14.95 16.49
CA ALA A 35 -8.88 -15.42 17.61
C ALA A 35 -9.70 -16.20 18.65
N GLN A 36 -10.95 -15.79 18.92
CA GLN A 36 -11.84 -16.52 19.83
C GLN A 36 -12.19 -17.94 19.33
N SER A 37 -12.13 -18.19 18.02
CA SER A 37 -12.35 -19.53 17.46
C SER A 37 -11.21 -20.51 17.75
N GLY A 38 -10.12 -20.06 18.37
CA GLY A 38 -8.93 -20.87 18.64
C GLY A 38 -8.06 -21.13 17.40
N ALA A 39 -8.39 -20.54 16.26
CA ALA A 39 -7.70 -20.72 14.98
C ALA A 39 -6.43 -19.85 14.81
N VAL A 40 -5.95 -19.19 15.87
CA VAL A 40 -4.83 -18.26 15.81
C VAL A 40 -3.62 -18.79 16.58
N ASP A 41 -2.54 -19.04 15.85
CA ASP A 41 -1.24 -19.38 16.42
C ASP A 41 -0.45 -18.10 16.78
N LEU A 42 -0.30 -17.85 18.09
CA LEU A 42 0.40 -16.68 18.61
C LEU A 42 1.90 -16.68 18.29
N SER A 43 2.52 -17.85 18.09
CA SER A 43 3.93 -17.95 17.72
C SER A 43 4.19 -17.38 16.33
N ILE A 44 3.20 -17.41 15.44
CA ILE A 44 3.30 -16.81 14.09
C ILE A 44 2.81 -15.37 14.10
N VAL A 45 1.68 -15.10 14.77
CA VAL A 45 1.05 -13.78 14.74
C VAL A 45 1.89 -12.71 15.40
N VAL A 46 2.55 -12.99 16.53
CA VAL A 46 3.38 -11.98 17.23
C VAL A 46 4.52 -11.45 16.36
N PRO A 47 5.40 -12.28 15.76
CA PRO A 47 6.43 -11.79 14.87
C PRO A 47 5.87 -11.15 13.59
N LEU A 48 4.75 -11.64 13.06
CA LEU A 48 4.08 -11.02 11.91
C LEU A 48 3.57 -9.60 12.23
N LEU A 49 2.95 -9.40 13.39
CA LEU A 49 2.49 -8.09 13.86
C LEU A 49 3.67 -7.15 14.10
N ALA A 50 4.75 -7.64 14.70
CA ALA A 50 5.96 -6.84 14.90
C ALA A 50 6.56 -6.36 13.57
N GLY A 51 6.69 -7.26 12.60
CA GLY A 51 7.16 -6.92 11.25
C GLY A 51 6.25 -5.94 10.54
N SER A 52 4.93 -6.17 10.59
CA SER A 52 3.92 -5.30 9.98
C SER A 52 3.92 -3.90 10.61
N ALA A 53 4.02 -3.79 11.94
CA ALA A 53 4.05 -2.50 12.63
C ALA A 53 5.28 -1.67 12.25
N LEU A 54 6.45 -2.30 12.14
CA LEU A 54 7.66 -1.63 11.67
C LEU A 54 7.55 -1.23 10.20
N GLY A 55 7.09 -2.15 9.34
CA GLY A 55 6.89 -1.90 7.91
C GLY A 55 5.90 -0.78 7.64
N ALA A 56 4.76 -0.75 8.34
CA ALA A 56 3.74 0.29 8.20
C ALA A 56 4.25 1.67 8.61
N ARG A 57 5.06 1.76 9.67
CA ARG A 57 5.69 3.04 10.09
C ARG A 57 6.67 3.56 9.05
N LEU A 58 7.52 2.67 8.52
CA LEU A 58 8.47 3.02 7.47
C LEU A 58 7.75 3.42 6.17
N GLY A 59 6.72 2.69 5.77
CA GLY A 59 5.91 2.99 4.61
C GLY A 59 5.17 4.32 4.73
N ALA A 60 4.62 4.63 5.91
CA ALA A 60 3.97 5.92 6.18
C ALA A 60 4.97 7.08 6.11
N ALA A 61 6.17 6.92 6.67
CA ALA A 61 7.22 7.92 6.56
C ALA A 61 7.64 8.15 5.11
N ALA A 62 7.89 7.09 4.34
CA ALA A 62 8.24 7.20 2.92
C ALA A 62 7.13 7.89 2.10
N THR A 63 5.88 7.49 2.31
CA THR A 63 4.71 8.07 1.58
C THR A 63 4.50 9.54 1.94
N SER A 64 4.81 9.96 3.17
CA SER A 64 4.67 11.36 3.59
C SER A 64 5.66 12.32 2.93
N LEU A 65 6.71 11.79 2.30
CA LEU A 65 7.73 12.56 1.58
C LEU A 65 7.45 12.68 0.08
N VAL A 66 6.43 11.99 -0.43
CA VAL A 66 6.11 11.99 -1.86
C VAL A 66 4.95 12.96 -2.12
N GLU A 67 4.99 13.65 -3.25
CA GLU A 67 3.93 14.55 -3.68
C GLU A 67 2.58 13.83 -3.82
N GLU A 68 1.49 14.54 -3.48
CA GLU A 68 0.14 13.97 -3.47
C GLU A 68 -0.28 13.47 -4.87
N GLU A 69 0.18 14.14 -5.93
CA GLU A 69 -0.12 13.78 -7.32
C GLU A 69 0.50 12.43 -7.71
N ASP A 70 1.75 12.19 -7.34
CA ASP A 70 2.46 10.93 -7.59
C ASP A 70 1.86 9.77 -6.79
N ILE A 71 1.52 10.02 -5.51
CA ILE A 71 0.85 9.01 -4.68
C ILE A 71 -0.47 8.54 -5.29
N LYS A 72 -1.26 9.44 -5.90
CA LYS A 72 -2.49 9.07 -6.60
C LYS A 72 -2.22 8.10 -7.76
N VAL A 73 -1.17 8.34 -8.54
CA VAL A 73 -0.79 7.50 -9.68
C VAL A 73 -0.29 6.14 -9.20
N TYR A 74 0.63 6.11 -8.23
CA TYR A 74 1.16 4.86 -7.66
C TYR A 74 0.07 3.98 -7.07
N PHE A 75 -0.86 4.59 -6.33
CA PHE A 75 -2.00 3.89 -5.77
C PHE A 75 -2.93 3.34 -6.86
N GLY A 76 -3.23 4.13 -7.89
CA GLY A 76 -4.05 3.69 -9.03
C GLY A 76 -3.44 2.49 -9.77
N VAL A 77 -2.14 2.55 -10.06
CA VAL A 77 -1.40 1.45 -10.72
C VAL A 77 -1.42 0.20 -9.84
N MET A 78 -1.18 0.33 -8.53
CA MET A 78 -1.22 -0.79 -7.59
C MET A 78 -2.59 -1.46 -7.58
N LEU A 79 -3.68 -0.68 -7.53
CA LEU A 79 -5.04 -1.21 -7.54
C LEU A 79 -5.37 -1.94 -8.85
N LEU A 80 -4.95 -1.38 -10.00
CA LEU A 80 -5.22 -1.98 -11.30
C LEU A 80 -4.47 -3.31 -11.46
N LEU A 81 -3.17 -3.33 -11.14
CA LEU A 81 -2.37 -4.56 -11.18
C LEU A 81 -2.88 -5.60 -10.19
N GLY A 82 -3.26 -5.19 -8.99
CA GLY A 82 -3.86 -6.07 -7.99
C GLY A 82 -5.18 -6.66 -8.45
N ALA A 83 -6.06 -5.85 -9.06
CA ALA A 83 -7.33 -6.33 -9.60
C ALA A 83 -7.13 -7.36 -10.71
N VAL A 84 -6.17 -7.11 -11.63
CA VAL A 84 -5.80 -8.07 -12.68
C VAL A 84 -5.27 -9.37 -12.07
N ALA A 85 -4.36 -9.28 -11.09
CA ALA A 85 -3.81 -10.45 -10.44
C ALA A 85 -4.88 -11.29 -9.71
N VAL A 86 -5.79 -10.63 -9.01
CA VAL A 86 -6.91 -11.30 -8.33
C VAL A 86 -7.86 -11.93 -9.34
N ALA A 87 -8.17 -11.25 -10.45
CA ALA A 87 -9.03 -11.81 -11.50
C ALA A 87 -8.40 -13.07 -12.12
N ILE A 88 -7.10 -13.07 -12.38
CA ILE A 88 -6.37 -14.26 -12.89
C ILE A 88 -6.42 -15.39 -11.85
N ARG A 89 -6.18 -15.08 -10.58
CA ARG A 89 -6.25 -16.08 -9.49
C ARG A 89 -7.65 -16.67 -9.32
N GLU A 90 -8.70 -15.86 -9.49
CA GLU A 90 -10.08 -16.35 -9.38
C GLU A 90 -10.47 -17.26 -10.54
N ILE A 91 -9.99 -16.96 -11.76
CA ILE A 91 -10.14 -17.84 -12.92
C ILE A 91 -9.38 -19.15 -12.69
N ASP A 92 -8.23 -19.10 -12.04
CA ASP A 92 -7.46 -20.30 -11.70
C ASP A 92 -8.21 -21.25 -10.77
N ASN A 93 -8.77 -20.70 -9.69
CA ASN A 93 -9.59 -21.45 -8.74
C ASN A 93 -10.78 -22.15 -9.42
N ALA A 94 -11.27 -21.63 -10.55
CA ALA A 94 -12.37 -22.21 -11.31
C ALA A 94 -11.94 -23.30 -12.32
N ILE A 95 -10.66 -23.36 -12.72
CA ILE A 95 -10.17 -24.23 -13.81
C ILE A 95 -9.16 -25.30 -13.30
N GLU A 96 -8.71 -25.24 -12.03
CA GLU A 96 -7.76 -26.18 -11.41
C GLU A 96 -6.44 -26.35 -12.20
N MET A 97 -5.88 -25.26 -12.76
CA MET A 97 -4.61 -25.31 -13.49
C MET A 97 -3.42 -24.81 -12.67
N LEU A 98 -2.46 -25.68 -12.35
CA LEU A 98 -1.27 -25.35 -11.54
C LEU A 98 -0.40 -24.15 -12.02
N VAL A 99 -0.55 -23.69 -13.27
CA VAL A 99 0.31 -22.67 -13.90
C VAL A 99 -0.12 -21.23 -13.54
N LEU A 100 -1.40 -20.98 -13.26
CA LEU A 100 -1.93 -19.62 -13.10
C LEU A 100 -1.68 -19.03 -11.69
N ASP A 101 -1.60 -19.87 -10.65
CA ASP A 101 -1.21 -19.42 -9.31
C ASP A 101 0.20 -18.80 -9.31
N THR A 102 1.16 -19.43 -10.01
CA THR A 102 2.53 -18.89 -10.13
C THR A 102 2.54 -17.54 -10.86
N VAL A 103 1.72 -17.41 -11.90
CA VAL A 103 1.59 -16.15 -12.65
C VAL A 103 0.96 -15.06 -11.77
N SER A 104 -0.10 -15.38 -11.02
CA SER A 104 -0.75 -14.45 -10.10
C SER A 104 0.20 -13.97 -9.01
N LEU A 105 0.95 -14.89 -8.40
CA LEU A 105 1.98 -14.57 -7.42
C LEU A 105 3.06 -13.67 -8.02
N ALA A 106 3.53 -13.98 -9.24
CA ALA A 106 4.53 -13.18 -9.93
C ALA A 106 4.03 -11.75 -10.21
N ILE A 107 2.77 -11.59 -10.60
CA ILE A 107 2.16 -10.26 -10.82
C ILE A 107 2.04 -9.50 -9.50
N ILE A 108 1.57 -10.14 -8.42
CA ILE A 108 1.42 -9.49 -7.10
C ILE A 108 2.78 -9.02 -6.59
N LEU A 109 3.80 -9.89 -6.59
CA LEU A 109 5.13 -9.53 -6.12
C LEU A 109 5.79 -8.50 -7.03
N GLY A 110 5.64 -8.64 -8.36
CA GLY A 110 6.17 -7.68 -9.33
C GLY A 110 5.55 -6.29 -9.16
N ALA A 111 4.22 -6.21 -9.01
CA ALA A 111 3.51 -4.96 -8.76
C ALA A 111 3.93 -4.32 -7.43
N ALA A 112 4.02 -5.11 -6.36
CA ALA A 112 4.44 -4.64 -5.05
C ALA A 112 5.87 -4.07 -5.09
N LEU A 113 6.82 -4.77 -5.72
CA LEU A 113 8.20 -4.31 -5.86
C LEU A 113 8.30 -3.04 -6.73
N LEU A 114 7.57 -2.98 -7.84
CA LEU A 114 7.55 -1.82 -8.72
C LEU A 114 7.06 -0.59 -7.95
N VAL A 115 5.89 -0.69 -7.32
CA VAL A 115 5.26 0.45 -6.63
C VAL A 115 6.06 0.84 -5.39
N SER A 116 6.49 -0.12 -4.57
CA SER A 116 7.32 0.15 -3.39
C SER A 116 8.65 0.80 -3.78
N GLY A 117 9.27 0.35 -4.88
CA GLY A 117 10.49 0.93 -5.44
C GLY A 117 10.27 2.36 -5.94
N ALA A 118 9.17 2.62 -6.66
CA ALA A 118 8.82 3.94 -7.15
C ALA A 118 8.56 4.95 -6.01
N VAL A 119 7.79 4.54 -4.99
CA VAL A 119 7.54 5.37 -3.79
C VAL A 119 8.85 5.66 -3.06
N SER A 120 9.68 4.64 -2.86
CA SER A 120 10.96 4.80 -2.16
C SER A 120 11.95 5.68 -2.93
N TYR A 121 12.02 5.53 -4.26
CA TYR A 121 12.84 6.37 -5.14
C TYR A 121 12.38 7.82 -5.11
N SER A 122 11.06 8.05 -5.19
CA SER A 122 10.48 9.39 -5.16
C SER A 122 10.73 10.07 -3.81
N ALA A 123 10.54 9.35 -2.70
CA ALA A 123 10.82 9.86 -1.36
C ALA A 123 12.30 10.26 -1.19
N VAL A 124 13.24 9.45 -1.71
CA VAL A 124 14.67 9.77 -1.66
C VAL A 124 15.03 10.94 -2.58
N ARG A 125 14.38 11.04 -3.74
CA ARG A 125 14.58 12.15 -4.67
C ARG A 125 14.14 13.47 -4.06
N GLU A 126 12.96 13.52 -3.45
CA GLU A 126 12.41 14.73 -2.83
C GLU A 126 13.30 15.24 -1.69
N LEU A 127 13.76 14.32 -0.82
CA LEU A 127 14.71 14.65 0.25
C LEU A 127 16.04 15.22 -0.27
N ARG A 128 16.47 14.84 -1.47
CA ARG A 128 17.72 15.33 -2.09
C ARG A 128 17.53 16.68 -2.77
N ASP A 129 16.36 16.92 -3.33
CA ASP A 129 16.05 18.19 -4.00
C ASP A 129 15.86 19.32 -2.97
N GLU A 130 15.29 19.02 -1.79
CA GLU A 130 15.19 19.99 -0.68
C GLU A 130 16.54 20.35 -0.03
N ALA A 131 17.56 19.49 -0.18
CA ALA A 131 18.91 19.72 0.34
C ALA A 131 19.79 20.65 -0.54
N ARG A 132 19.27 21.19 -1.66
CA ARG A 132 19.97 22.19 -2.49
C ARG A 132 19.45 23.61 -2.21
N PRO A 133 20.02 24.36 -1.25
CA PRO A 133 19.68 25.76 -1.08
C PRO A 133 20.14 26.56 -2.30
N THR A 134 19.24 27.39 -2.81
CA THR A 134 19.42 28.38 -3.86
C THR A 134 20.63 29.30 -3.59
N THR A 135 21.80 28.89 -4.05
CA THR A 135 22.93 29.80 -4.32
C THR A 135 22.60 30.54 -5.61
N ASN A 136 21.72 31.56 -5.57
CA ASN A 136 21.54 32.52 -6.68
C ASN A 136 20.66 33.74 -6.33
N ALA A 137 20.47 34.10 -5.05
CA ALA A 137 19.71 35.29 -4.65
C ALA A 137 20.58 36.40 -4.00
N ALA A 138 21.89 36.40 -4.22
CA ALA A 138 22.82 37.38 -3.63
C ALA A 138 23.78 38.01 -4.66
N ALA A 139 23.39 38.07 -5.93
CA ALA A 139 24.05 38.83 -6.97
C ALA A 139 22.98 39.36 -7.91
N ASP A 140 22.42 40.53 -7.56
CA ASP A 140 21.97 41.61 -8.46
C ASP A 140 21.33 42.74 -7.64
#